data_AF-Q6XQL3-F1
#
_entry.id   AF-Q6XQL3-F1
#
_cell.length_a   1.000
_cell.length_b   1.000
_cell.length_c   1.000
_cell.angle_alpha   90.00
_cell.angle_beta   90.00
_cell.angle_gamma   90.00
#
_symmetry.space_group_name_H-M   'P 1'
#
loop_
_entity.id
_entity.type
_entity.pdbx_description
1 polymer ?
#
loop_
_entity_poly.entity_id
_entity_poly.type
_entity_poly.pdbx_seq_one_letter_code
_entity_poly.pdbx_strand_id
1 'polypeptide(L)'
;MELRLLETDAERNTYRAGMMEARVTKGGKFRETPRSRVSEIQLTFARLYGVFDEADPHRLLGGFSIHCLNEFSQSFPIPSLSHLPPSGVFEAGQLWALSHEAALAMRKGSMILLGLLQAQALLIYPIIIPRDISQFYKVFKRVGPPFELPFAETLTGDKVYMQAMLLEGDDLRQQVDHASRDGFETRRGHSAVKFSAPVVGVSKLLDRSRRPAAVAKPELEPSNEVAGPRTGTDD
;
A
#
# COMPACT_ATOMS: atom_id res chain seq x y z
N MET A 1 15.28 12.41 -4.41
CA MET A 1 14.44 11.44 -5.16
C MET A 1 13.58 12.17 -6.19
N GLU A 2 13.13 11.50 -7.26
CA GLU A 2 12.23 12.08 -8.25
C GLU A 2 11.06 11.13 -8.58
N LEU A 3 9.82 11.62 -8.51
CA LEU A 3 8.66 10.98 -9.12
C LEU A 3 8.43 11.63 -10.48
N ARG A 4 8.38 10.86 -11.56
CA ARG A 4 8.07 11.40 -12.89
C ARG A 4 7.14 10.52 -13.72
N LEU A 5 6.40 11.18 -14.60
CA LEU A 5 5.57 10.55 -15.63
C LEU A 5 6.47 9.82 -16.64
N LEU A 6 6.08 8.61 -17.01
CA LEU A 6 6.79 7.78 -17.98
C LEU A 6 6.20 8.02 -19.38
N GLU A 7 6.87 8.88 -20.13
CA GLU A 7 6.42 9.36 -21.44
C GLU A 7 6.96 8.51 -22.59
N THR A 8 8.15 7.93 -22.44
CA THR A 8 8.79 7.17 -23.51
C THR A 8 8.44 5.68 -23.48
N ASP A 9 8.42 5.03 -24.64
CA ASP A 9 8.22 3.58 -24.73
C ASP A 9 9.27 2.80 -23.95
N ALA A 10 10.52 3.27 -23.94
CA ALA A 10 11.60 2.67 -23.17
C ALA A 10 11.28 2.66 -21.66
N GLU A 11 10.89 3.81 -21.10
CA GLU A 11 10.52 3.91 -19.69
C GLU A 11 9.30 3.06 -19.33
N ARG A 12 8.28 3.08 -20.20
CA ARG A 12 7.08 2.26 -20.02
C ARG A 12 7.44 0.76 -20.08
N ASN A 13 8.34 0.35 -20.96
CA ASN A 13 8.84 -1.02 -21.03
C ASN A 13 9.59 -1.43 -19.75
N THR A 14 10.47 -0.56 -19.22
CA THR A 14 11.14 -0.78 -17.94
C THR A 14 10.14 -0.93 -16.80
N TYR A 15 9.09 -0.10 -16.77
CA TYR A 15 8.02 -0.21 -15.80
C TYR A 15 7.33 -1.58 -15.86
N ARG A 16 6.93 -2.02 -17.07
CA ARG A 16 6.24 -3.30 -17.25
C ARG A 16 7.10 -4.46 -16.79
N ALA A 17 8.39 -4.48 -17.16
CA ALA A 17 9.32 -5.50 -16.74
C ALA A 17 9.46 -5.56 -15.20
N GLY A 18 9.68 -4.42 -14.55
CA GLY A 18 9.81 -4.35 -13.09
C GLY A 18 8.52 -4.72 -12.35
N MET A 19 7.36 -4.35 -12.88
CA MET A 19 6.06 -4.75 -12.33
C MET A 19 5.87 -6.28 -12.38
N MET A 20 6.19 -6.89 -13.51
CA MET A 20 6.08 -8.34 -13.69
C MET A 20 7.04 -9.09 -12.76
N GLU A 21 8.29 -8.64 -12.67
CA GLU A 21 9.27 -9.17 -11.73
C GLU A 21 8.77 -9.05 -10.29
N ALA A 22 8.28 -7.88 -9.88
CA ALA A 22 7.78 -7.64 -8.53
C ALA A 22 6.58 -8.53 -8.19
N ARG A 23 5.65 -8.76 -9.12
CA ARG A 23 4.49 -9.65 -8.92
C ARG A 23 4.91 -11.09 -8.64
N VAL A 24 5.91 -11.58 -9.38
CA VAL A 24 6.43 -12.94 -9.24
C VAL A 24 7.26 -13.10 -7.96
N THR A 25 8.14 -12.15 -7.66
CA THR A 25 9.19 -12.30 -6.62
C THR A 25 8.78 -11.76 -5.25
N LYS A 26 8.03 -10.65 -5.20
CA LYS A 26 7.76 -9.88 -3.96
C LYS A 26 6.27 -9.65 -3.70
N GLY A 27 5.42 -9.93 -4.68
CA GLY A 27 3.99 -9.63 -4.69
C GLY A 27 3.10 -10.72 -4.08
N GLY A 28 1.81 -10.64 -4.38
CA GLY A 28 0.77 -11.55 -3.91
C GLY A 28 0.78 -12.96 -4.52
N LYS A 29 1.83 -13.34 -5.26
CA LYS A 29 1.97 -14.62 -5.97
C LYS A 29 0.76 -14.95 -6.86
N PHE A 30 0.39 -13.98 -7.69
CA PHE A 30 -0.70 -14.10 -8.64
C PHE A 30 -0.26 -13.64 -10.04
N ARG A 31 -1.01 -14.07 -11.05
CA ARG A 31 -0.85 -13.69 -12.45
C ARG A 31 -2.21 -13.36 -13.05
N GLU A 32 -2.19 -12.66 -14.18
CA GLU A 32 -3.40 -12.57 -15.00
C GLU A 32 -3.66 -13.91 -15.70
N THR A 33 -4.94 -14.21 -15.91
CA THR A 33 -5.34 -15.38 -16.70
C THR A 33 -4.92 -15.21 -18.17
N PRO A 34 -4.64 -16.29 -18.92
CA PRO A 34 -4.17 -16.19 -20.31
C PRO A 34 -5.12 -15.47 -21.29
N ARG A 35 -6.40 -15.34 -20.93
CA ARG A 35 -7.43 -14.68 -21.73
C ARG A 35 -7.60 -13.20 -21.38
N SER A 36 -6.98 -12.72 -20.29
CA SER A 36 -7.07 -11.33 -19.88
C SER A 36 -6.09 -10.47 -20.67
N ARG A 37 -6.55 -9.29 -21.07
CA ARG A 37 -5.71 -8.19 -21.52
C ARG A 37 -5.88 -6.94 -20.66
N VAL A 38 -6.47 -7.08 -19.47
CA VAL A 38 -6.88 -5.92 -18.66
C VAL A 38 -5.67 -5.12 -18.20
N SER A 39 -4.64 -5.75 -17.61
CA SER A 39 -3.43 -4.99 -17.25
C SER A 39 -2.74 -4.42 -18.48
N GLU A 40 -2.71 -5.11 -19.61
CA GLU A 40 -2.12 -4.57 -20.84
C GLU A 40 -2.82 -3.28 -21.30
N ILE A 41 -4.15 -3.28 -21.32
CA ILE A 41 -4.98 -2.12 -21.65
C ILE A 41 -4.73 -1.00 -20.64
N GLN A 42 -4.79 -1.30 -19.34
CA GLN A 42 -4.52 -0.31 -18.28
C GLN A 42 -3.11 0.30 -18.42
N LEU A 43 -2.09 -0.51 -18.67
CA LEU A 43 -0.70 -0.04 -18.86
C LEU A 43 -0.50 0.72 -20.17
N THR A 44 -1.40 0.58 -21.13
CA THR A 44 -1.36 1.33 -22.38
C THR A 44 -1.96 2.71 -22.20
N PHE A 45 -3.12 2.81 -21.55
CA PHE A 45 -3.88 4.06 -21.49
C PHE A 45 -3.69 4.86 -20.21
N ALA A 46 -3.28 4.25 -19.09
CA ALA A 46 -3.06 4.96 -17.85
C ALA A 46 -1.79 5.82 -17.89
N ARG A 47 -1.80 6.88 -17.08
CA ARG A 47 -0.58 7.63 -16.76
C ARG A 47 0.24 6.79 -15.82
N LEU A 48 1.47 6.47 -16.22
CA LEU A 48 2.40 5.69 -15.41
C LEU A 48 3.39 6.66 -14.78
N TYR A 49 3.52 6.60 -13.46
CA TYR A 49 4.55 7.35 -12.74
C TYR A 49 5.57 6.38 -12.15
N GLY A 50 6.84 6.75 -12.25
CA GLY A 50 7.97 6.04 -11.67
C GLY A 50 8.71 6.88 -10.65
N VAL A 51 9.21 6.24 -9.59
CA VAL A 51 10.15 6.85 -8.65
C VAL A 51 11.57 6.44 -9.04
N PHE A 52 12.43 7.44 -9.21
CA PHE A 52 13.82 7.28 -9.60
C PHE A 52 14.76 7.62 -8.46
N ASP A 53 15.88 6.91 -8.43
CA ASP A 53 16.98 7.13 -7.51
C ASP A 53 17.58 8.53 -7.72
N GLU A 54 18.04 9.13 -6.64
CA GLU A 54 18.72 10.43 -6.68
C GLU A 54 20.18 10.28 -7.13
N ALA A 55 20.82 9.18 -6.76
CA ALA A 55 22.19 8.88 -7.16
C ALA A 55 22.29 8.41 -8.62
N ASP A 56 21.22 7.80 -9.13
CA ASP A 56 21.10 7.35 -10.52
C ASP A 56 19.72 7.70 -11.10
N PRO A 57 19.60 8.83 -11.83
CA PRO A 57 18.34 9.29 -12.41
C PRO A 57 17.69 8.37 -13.45
N HIS A 58 18.41 7.33 -13.91
CA HIS A 58 17.89 6.32 -14.84
C HIS A 58 17.37 5.08 -14.13
N ARG A 59 17.68 4.92 -12.83
CA ARG A 59 17.28 3.76 -12.06
C ARG A 59 15.85 3.91 -11.52
N LEU A 60 14.93 3.17 -12.15
CA LEU A 60 13.55 3.04 -11.68
C LEU A 60 13.48 2.15 -10.43
N LEU A 61 13.01 2.69 -9.32
CA LEU A 61 12.90 2.00 -8.03
C LEU A 61 11.50 1.41 -7.77
N GLY A 62 10.50 1.88 -8.48
CA GLY A 62 9.11 1.45 -8.39
C GLY A 62 8.19 2.38 -9.17
N GLY A 63 6.92 2.03 -9.27
CA GLY A 63 5.93 2.90 -9.90
C GLY A 63 4.49 2.48 -9.64
N PHE A 64 3.58 3.29 -10.16
CA PHE A 64 2.14 3.05 -10.14
C PHE A 64 1.48 3.62 -11.40
N SER A 65 0.30 3.10 -11.72
CA SER A 65 -0.61 3.72 -12.68
C SER A 65 -1.61 4.60 -11.94
N ILE A 66 -1.98 5.73 -12.52
CA ILE A 66 -3.04 6.60 -12.01
C ILE A 66 -3.85 7.17 -13.16
N HIS A 67 -5.15 7.34 -12.96
CA HIS A 67 -6.02 8.07 -13.87
C HIS A 67 -7.12 8.81 -13.12
N CYS A 68 -7.69 9.81 -13.76
CA CYS A 68 -8.82 10.56 -13.24
C CYS A 68 -10.14 9.97 -13.77
N LEU A 69 -11.21 10.00 -12.96
CA LEU A 69 -12.49 9.39 -13.35
C LEU A 69 -13.23 10.13 -14.47
N ASN A 70 -12.81 11.36 -14.81
CA ASN A 70 -13.29 12.06 -16.00
C ASN A 70 -12.65 11.55 -17.31
N GLU A 71 -11.50 10.88 -17.24
CA GLU A 71 -10.79 10.33 -18.40
C GLU A 71 -11.16 8.87 -18.62
N PHE A 72 -11.20 8.08 -17.54
CA PHE A 72 -11.56 6.66 -17.56
C PHE A 72 -12.50 6.33 -16.42
N SER A 73 -13.49 5.49 -16.68
CA SER A 73 -14.39 5.03 -15.62
C SER A 73 -13.66 4.16 -14.60
N GLN A 74 -14.18 4.18 -13.37
CA GLN A 74 -13.73 3.37 -12.26
C GLN A 74 -13.66 1.87 -12.64
N SER A 75 -12.58 1.18 -12.27
CA SER A 75 -12.38 -0.23 -12.63
C SER A 75 -13.46 -1.15 -12.04
N PHE A 76 -13.97 -0.82 -10.85
CA PHE A 76 -15.04 -1.56 -10.17
C PHE A 76 -16.10 -0.59 -9.67
N PRO A 77 -17.41 -0.81 -9.86
CA PRO A 77 -18.44 0.20 -9.59
C PRO A 77 -18.67 0.54 -8.10
N ILE A 78 -17.93 -0.11 -7.18
CA ILE A 78 -18.02 0.11 -5.73
C ILE A 78 -16.68 0.66 -5.24
N PRO A 79 -16.68 1.75 -4.45
CA PRO A 79 -17.84 2.49 -3.94
C PRO A 79 -18.47 3.45 -4.97
N SER A 80 -19.71 3.90 -4.69
CA SER A 80 -20.28 5.03 -5.42
C SER A 80 -19.58 6.32 -4.99
N LEU A 81 -18.99 7.01 -5.96
CA LEU A 81 -18.30 8.29 -5.79
C LEU A 81 -19.10 9.45 -6.40
N SER A 82 -20.41 9.24 -6.61
CA SER A 82 -21.33 10.20 -7.25
C SER A 82 -21.50 11.53 -6.51
N HIS A 83 -21.09 11.58 -5.23
CA HIS A 83 -21.10 12.79 -4.42
C HIS A 83 -19.90 13.72 -4.69
N LEU A 84 -18.92 13.27 -5.48
CA LEU A 84 -17.73 14.04 -5.88
C LEU A 84 -17.72 14.30 -7.39
N PRO A 85 -17.13 15.41 -7.86
CA PRO A 85 -16.93 15.61 -9.28
C PRO A 85 -15.89 14.60 -9.83
N PRO A 86 -16.16 13.91 -10.96
CA PRO A 86 -15.22 12.92 -11.50
C PRO A 86 -13.81 13.45 -11.76
N SER A 87 -13.68 14.74 -12.09
CA SER A 87 -12.38 15.42 -12.29
C SER A 87 -11.53 15.55 -11.03
N GLY A 88 -12.11 15.37 -9.84
CA GLY A 88 -11.43 15.38 -8.55
C GLY A 88 -11.17 13.99 -7.99
N VAL A 89 -11.58 12.93 -8.69
CA VAL A 89 -11.46 11.55 -8.21
C VAL A 89 -10.41 10.82 -9.02
N PHE A 90 -9.43 10.25 -8.32
CA PHE A 90 -8.35 9.49 -8.94
C PHE A 90 -8.39 8.04 -8.52
N GLU A 91 -8.12 7.16 -9.47
CA GLU A 91 -7.92 5.74 -9.21
C GLU A 91 -6.44 5.41 -9.46
N ALA A 92 -5.81 4.75 -8.50
CA ALA A 92 -4.44 4.28 -8.62
C ALA A 92 -4.36 2.75 -8.51
N GLY A 93 -3.44 2.18 -9.29
CA GLY A 93 -3.29 0.74 -9.43
C GLY A 93 -1.88 0.36 -9.88
N GLN A 94 -1.72 -0.93 -10.19
CA GLN A 94 -0.48 -1.47 -10.77
C GLN A 94 0.79 -1.13 -9.96
N LEU A 95 0.65 -0.89 -8.64
CA LEU A 95 1.73 -0.40 -7.78
C LEU A 95 2.76 -1.50 -7.50
N TRP A 96 4.04 -1.16 -7.63
CA TRP A 96 5.15 -2.05 -7.28
C TRP A 96 6.39 -1.24 -6.87
N ALA A 97 7.24 -1.82 -6.02
CA ALA A 97 8.50 -1.23 -5.61
C ALA A 97 9.56 -2.30 -5.34
N LEU A 98 10.82 -1.94 -5.57
CA LEU A 98 11.96 -2.84 -5.36
C LEU A 98 12.38 -2.93 -3.88
N SER A 99 12.09 -1.91 -3.06
CA SER A 99 12.44 -1.88 -1.65
C SER A 99 11.37 -1.17 -0.80
N HIS A 100 11.53 -1.23 0.52
CA HIS A 100 10.65 -0.51 1.45
C HIS A 100 10.82 1.01 1.32
N GLU A 101 12.05 1.47 1.17
CA GLU A 101 12.41 2.88 0.96
C GLU A 101 11.76 3.40 -0.33
N ALA A 102 11.82 2.64 -1.41
CA ALA A 102 11.15 2.96 -2.66
C ALA A 102 9.62 3.03 -2.47
N ALA A 103 9.02 2.11 -1.70
CA ALA A 103 7.60 2.15 -1.38
C ALA A 103 7.20 3.39 -0.58
N LEU A 104 8.04 3.81 0.39
CA LEU A 104 7.83 5.05 1.13
C LEU A 104 7.98 6.28 0.23
N ALA A 105 8.96 6.27 -0.68
CA ALA A 105 9.19 7.36 -1.62
C ALA A 105 8.01 7.49 -2.60
N MET A 106 7.48 6.38 -3.11
CA MET A 106 6.25 6.37 -3.92
C MET A 106 5.05 6.91 -3.14
N ARG A 107 4.89 6.54 -1.87
CA ARG A 107 3.81 7.09 -1.04
C ARG A 107 3.93 8.60 -0.89
N LYS A 108 5.11 9.11 -0.54
CA LYS A 108 5.35 10.56 -0.42
C LYS A 108 5.10 11.26 -1.75
N GLY A 109 5.73 10.79 -2.82
CA GLY A 109 5.59 11.37 -4.16
C GLY A 109 4.15 11.35 -4.68
N SER A 110 3.42 10.25 -4.51
CA SER A 110 2.02 10.15 -4.96
C SER A 110 1.11 11.11 -4.21
N MET A 111 1.30 11.31 -2.89
CA MET A 111 0.53 12.30 -2.14
C MET A 111 0.84 13.73 -2.59
N ILE A 112 2.11 14.06 -2.85
CA ILE A 112 2.46 15.38 -3.43
C ILE A 112 1.78 15.55 -4.80
N LEU A 113 1.86 14.55 -5.67
CA LEU A 113 1.22 14.57 -6.98
C LEU A 113 -0.30 14.79 -6.86
N LEU A 114 -0.97 14.10 -5.95
CA LEU A 114 -2.41 14.27 -5.73
C LEU A 114 -2.77 15.66 -5.23
N GLY A 115 -1.93 16.27 -4.39
CA GLY A 115 -2.08 17.67 -4.00
C GLY A 115 -1.97 18.63 -5.19
N LEU A 116 -0.98 18.42 -6.06
CA LEU A 116 -0.79 19.21 -7.28
C LEU A 116 -1.96 19.04 -8.27
N LEU A 117 -2.53 17.84 -8.34
CA LEU A 117 -3.71 17.54 -9.14
C LEU A 117 -5.04 17.96 -8.48
N GLN A 118 -4.99 18.58 -7.29
CA GLN A 118 -6.16 18.99 -6.51
C GLN A 118 -7.17 17.85 -6.30
N ALA A 119 -6.66 16.64 -6.04
CA ALA A 119 -7.49 15.47 -5.80
C ALA A 119 -8.40 15.66 -4.57
N GLN A 120 -9.65 15.22 -4.70
CA GLN A 120 -10.64 15.17 -3.62
C GLN A 120 -10.77 13.76 -3.05
N ALA A 121 -10.50 12.74 -3.87
CA ALA A 121 -10.48 11.36 -3.45
C ALA A 121 -9.45 10.55 -4.25
N LEU A 122 -8.89 9.54 -3.58
CA LEU A 122 -8.05 8.50 -4.15
C LEU A 122 -8.65 7.12 -3.84
N LEU A 123 -8.90 6.35 -4.90
CA LEU A 123 -9.38 4.99 -4.85
C LEU A 123 -8.27 3.99 -5.21
N ILE A 124 -8.16 2.91 -4.44
CA ILE A 124 -7.24 1.80 -4.69
C ILE A 124 -7.92 0.44 -4.43
N TYR A 125 -7.38 -0.63 -5.02
CA TYR A 125 -7.86 -2.01 -4.83
C TYR A 125 -6.73 -2.96 -4.42
N PRO A 126 -6.24 -2.90 -3.17
CA PRO A 126 -5.27 -3.87 -2.68
C PRO A 126 -5.83 -5.28 -2.68
N ILE A 127 -4.95 -6.24 -2.97
CA ILE A 127 -5.22 -7.67 -2.82
C ILE A 127 -5.40 -8.00 -1.34
N ILE A 128 -6.41 -8.82 -1.05
CA ILE A 128 -6.67 -9.34 0.30
C ILE A 128 -6.59 -10.86 0.39
N ILE A 129 -6.75 -11.56 -0.74
CA ILE A 129 -6.54 -13.01 -0.87
C ILE A 129 -5.72 -13.23 -2.13
N PRO A 130 -4.59 -13.98 -2.08
CA PRO A 130 -4.18 -14.88 -0.99
C PRO A 130 -3.43 -14.22 0.17
N ARG A 131 -3.05 -12.94 0.03
CA ARG A 131 -2.31 -12.20 1.05
C ARG A 131 -2.92 -10.82 1.23
N ASP A 132 -3.22 -10.47 2.48
CA ASP A 132 -3.74 -9.14 2.80
C ASP A 132 -2.64 -8.08 2.74
N ILE A 133 -2.57 -7.35 1.62
CA ILE A 133 -1.71 -6.18 1.45
C ILE A 133 -2.41 -4.86 1.78
N SER A 134 -3.72 -4.88 2.07
CA SER A 134 -4.46 -3.69 2.50
C SER A 134 -3.92 -3.12 3.83
N GLN A 135 -3.28 -3.97 4.65
CA GLN A 135 -2.64 -3.56 5.90
C GLN A 135 -1.55 -2.48 5.75
N PHE A 136 -1.01 -2.30 4.54
CA PHE A 136 -0.06 -1.23 4.25
C PHE A 136 -0.73 0.13 4.03
N TYR A 137 -2.04 0.16 3.83
CA TYR A 137 -2.84 1.34 3.48
C TYR A 137 -3.74 1.80 4.63
N LYS A 138 -3.15 1.93 5.83
CA LYS A 138 -3.90 2.17 7.09
C LYS A 138 -4.73 3.45 7.14
N VAL A 139 -4.36 4.46 6.35
CA VAL A 139 -5.07 5.74 6.26
C VAL A 139 -6.29 5.67 5.34
N PHE A 140 -6.42 4.60 4.56
CA PHE A 140 -7.57 4.41 3.68
C PHE A 140 -8.68 3.67 4.42
N LYS A 141 -9.91 4.08 4.16
CA LYS A 141 -11.11 3.40 4.63
C LYS A 141 -11.45 2.25 3.67
N ARG A 142 -11.75 1.06 4.21
CA ARG A 142 -12.33 -0.03 3.42
C ARG A 142 -13.77 0.31 3.05
N VAL A 143 -14.14 0.13 1.79
CA VAL A 143 -15.51 0.42 1.32
C VAL A 143 -16.10 -0.77 0.59
N GLY A 144 -17.28 -1.18 1.00
CA GLY A 144 -17.96 -2.36 0.45
C GLY A 144 -17.28 -3.68 0.82
N PRO A 145 -17.89 -4.81 0.43
CA PRO A 145 -17.31 -6.13 0.63
C PRO A 145 -16.11 -6.36 -0.29
N PRO A 146 -15.20 -7.28 0.08
CA PRO A 146 -14.25 -7.87 -0.84
C PRO A 146 -14.90 -8.38 -2.14
N PHE A 147 -14.19 -8.30 -3.25
CA PHE A 147 -14.65 -8.81 -4.53
C PHE A 147 -13.57 -9.63 -5.23
N GLU A 148 -14.00 -10.61 -6.03
CA GLU A 148 -13.13 -11.43 -6.87
C GLU A 148 -12.58 -10.60 -8.02
N LEU A 149 -11.28 -10.72 -8.30
CA LEU A 149 -10.66 -10.17 -9.49
C LEU A 149 -10.82 -11.18 -10.64
N PRO A 150 -11.78 -11.00 -11.57
CA PRO A 150 -12.24 -12.09 -12.45
C PRO A 150 -11.19 -12.52 -13.48
N PHE A 151 -10.13 -11.73 -13.65
CA PHE A 151 -9.08 -11.96 -14.64
C PHE A 151 -7.72 -12.28 -14.03
N ALA A 152 -7.67 -12.57 -12.72
CA ALA A 152 -6.45 -12.94 -12.03
C ALA A 152 -6.60 -14.24 -11.23
N GLU A 153 -5.51 -14.99 -11.16
CA GLU A 153 -5.42 -16.24 -10.41
C GLU A 153 -4.10 -16.30 -9.65
N THR A 154 -4.05 -17.04 -8.55
CA THR A 154 -2.79 -17.38 -7.89
C THR A 154 -1.94 -18.27 -8.80
N LEU A 155 -0.66 -18.46 -8.47
CA LEU A 155 0.19 -19.41 -9.23
C LEU A 155 -0.32 -20.86 -9.19
N THR A 156 -1.17 -21.19 -8.21
CA THR A 156 -1.86 -22.48 -8.06
C THR A 156 -3.23 -22.54 -8.75
N GLY A 157 -3.68 -21.44 -9.35
CA GLY A 157 -4.99 -21.35 -10.04
C GLY A 157 -6.16 -20.92 -9.15
N ASP A 158 -5.90 -20.51 -7.90
CA ASP A 158 -6.95 -20.06 -6.98
C ASP A 158 -7.39 -18.63 -7.30
N LYS A 159 -8.60 -18.29 -6.84
CA LYS A 159 -9.18 -16.95 -7.00
C LYS A 159 -8.40 -15.89 -6.22
N VAL A 160 -8.25 -14.71 -6.84
CA VAL A 160 -7.68 -13.52 -6.21
C VAL A 160 -8.83 -12.60 -5.77
N TYR A 161 -8.76 -12.08 -4.55
CA TYR A 161 -9.74 -11.11 -4.06
C TYR A 161 -9.07 -9.78 -3.73
N MET A 162 -9.80 -8.71 -3.99
CA MET A 162 -9.41 -7.33 -3.70
C MET A 162 -10.41 -6.66 -2.77
N GLN A 163 -9.95 -5.59 -2.11
CA GLN A 163 -10.77 -4.73 -1.27
C GLN A 163 -10.72 -3.31 -1.84
N ALA A 164 -11.87 -2.72 -2.19
CA ALA A 164 -11.91 -1.30 -2.50
C ALA A 164 -11.59 -0.49 -1.23
N MET A 165 -10.67 0.47 -1.37
CA MET A 165 -10.28 1.36 -0.29
C MET A 165 -10.19 2.80 -0.77
N LEU A 166 -10.71 3.73 0.03
CA LEU A 166 -10.90 5.13 -0.31
C LEU A 166 -10.17 6.02 0.69
N LEU A 167 -9.48 7.03 0.17
CA LEU A 167 -8.90 8.14 0.93
C LEU A 167 -9.47 9.44 0.39
N GLU A 168 -10.19 10.20 1.20
CA GLU A 168 -10.92 11.41 0.78
C GLU A 168 -10.98 12.45 1.90
N GLY A 169 -11.44 13.66 1.57
CA GLY A 169 -11.74 14.69 2.57
C GLY A 169 -10.53 15.13 3.40
N ASP A 170 -10.73 15.27 4.72
CA ASP A 170 -9.67 15.71 5.64
C ASP A 170 -8.51 14.75 5.73
N ASP A 171 -8.76 13.44 5.63
CA ASP A 171 -7.68 12.44 5.69
C ASP A 171 -6.75 12.59 4.49
N LEU A 172 -7.30 12.78 3.28
CA LEU A 172 -6.50 13.06 2.09
C LEU A 172 -5.70 14.35 2.25
N ARG A 173 -6.33 15.44 2.68
CA ARG A 173 -5.67 16.74 2.92
C ARG A 173 -4.49 16.59 3.89
N GLN A 174 -4.69 15.92 5.01
CA GLN A 174 -3.63 15.69 5.99
C GLN A 174 -2.45 14.90 5.41
N GLN A 175 -2.71 13.90 4.56
CA GLN A 175 -1.64 13.15 3.89
C GLN A 175 -0.87 14.00 2.88
N VAL A 176 -1.57 14.82 2.09
CA VAL A 176 -0.97 15.77 1.14
C VAL A 176 -0.09 16.79 1.88
N ASP A 177 -0.62 17.40 2.94
CA ASP A 177 0.11 18.35 3.77
C ASP A 177 1.34 17.68 4.39
N HIS A 178 1.17 16.47 4.93
CA HIS A 178 2.28 15.70 5.51
C HIS A 178 3.39 15.39 4.49
N ALA A 179 3.03 14.94 3.30
CA ALA A 179 4.00 14.62 2.26
C ALA A 179 4.75 15.86 1.75
N SER A 180 4.12 17.03 1.84
CA SER A 180 4.65 18.30 1.32
C SER A 180 5.46 19.11 2.34
N ARG A 181 5.50 18.72 3.63
CA ARG A 181 6.12 19.51 4.72
C ARG A 181 7.60 19.83 4.49
N ASP A 182 8.33 18.91 3.89
CA ASP A 182 9.77 19.07 3.64
C ASP A 182 10.09 19.88 2.38
N GLY A 183 9.06 20.40 1.70
CA GLY A 183 9.18 21.03 0.39
C GLY A 183 9.37 20.03 -0.75
N PHE A 184 9.09 20.49 -1.97
CA PHE A 184 9.33 19.77 -3.21
C PHE A 184 9.47 20.77 -4.37
N GLU A 185 10.13 20.33 -5.45
CA GLU A 185 10.14 21.05 -6.72
C GLU A 185 9.24 20.32 -7.72
N THR A 186 8.58 21.07 -8.60
CA THR A 186 7.79 20.48 -9.69
C THR A 186 8.19 21.10 -11.03
N ARG A 187 8.11 20.32 -12.11
CA ARG A 187 8.42 20.76 -13.48
C ARG A 187 7.37 20.25 -14.46
N ARG A 188 7.29 20.92 -15.63
CA ARG A 188 6.51 20.49 -16.80
C ARG A 188 5.05 20.13 -16.46
N GLY A 189 4.33 21.03 -15.80
CA GLY A 189 2.92 20.80 -15.46
C GLY A 189 2.70 19.59 -14.56
N HIS A 190 3.58 19.40 -13.57
CA HIS A 190 3.52 18.30 -12.60
C HIS A 190 3.87 16.91 -13.16
N SER A 191 4.47 16.83 -14.34
CA SER A 191 4.99 15.57 -14.87
C SER A 191 6.27 15.10 -14.15
N ALA A 192 6.95 15.99 -13.43
CA ALA A 192 8.05 15.62 -12.53
C ALA A 192 7.93 16.34 -11.18
N VAL A 193 8.21 15.60 -10.11
CA VAL A 193 8.22 16.07 -8.72
C VAL A 193 9.51 15.58 -8.05
N LYS A 194 10.38 16.52 -7.67
CA LYS A 194 11.60 16.23 -6.90
C LYS A 194 11.35 16.50 -5.44
N PHE A 195 11.74 15.57 -4.58
CA PHE A 195 11.53 15.64 -3.15
C PHE A 195 12.63 14.90 -2.40
N SER A 196 12.85 15.32 -1.15
CA SER A 196 13.78 14.66 -0.23
C SER A 196 13.33 13.24 0.07
N ALA A 197 14.27 12.30 0.06
CA ALA A 197 14.02 10.91 0.40
C ALA A 197 13.30 10.80 1.76
N PRO A 198 12.30 9.92 1.92
CA PRO A 198 11.66 9.72 3.21
C PRO A 198 12.68 9.25 4.25
N VAL A 199 12.68 9.88 5.43
CA VAL A 199 13.51 9.43 6.54
C VAL A 199 12.92 8.13 7.08
N VAL A 200 13.62 7.01 6.89
CA VAL A 200 13.28 5.75 7.54
C VAL A 200 13.70 5.86 9.00
N GLY A 201 12.74 6.17 9.87
CA GLY A 201 13.01 6.20 11.30
C GLY A 201 13.50 4.83 11.79
N VAL A 202 14.68 4.78 12.39
CA VAL A 202 15.22 3.66 13.20
C VAL A 202 14.31 3.34 14.42
N SER A 203 13.22 4.09 14.60
CA SER A 203 12.32 4.08 15.76
C SER A 203 11.34 2.90 15.82
N LYS A 204 11.79 1.69 15.46
CA LYS A 204 11.07 0.43 15.80
C LYS A 204 11.96 -0.69 16.33
N LEU A 205 13.27 -0.45 16.49
CA LEU A 205 14.17 -1.39 17.18
C LEU A 205 14.30 -1.11 18.68
N LEU A 206 13.95 0.10 19.16
CA LEU A 206 14.06 0.46 20.58
C LEU A 206 12.77 0.28 21.40
N ASP A 207 11.62 0.09 20.74
CA ASP A 207 10.32 -0.04 21.44
C ASP A 207 10.00 -1.50 21.87
N ARG A 208 10.91 -2.45 21.59
CA ARG A 208 10.87 -3.81 22.15
C ARG A 208 11.66 -3.97 23.45
N SER A 209 12.42 -2.96 23.88
CA SER A 209 13.24 -2.99 25.09
C SER A 209 12.60 -2.30 26.30
N ARG A 210 11.34 -1.84 26.20
CA ARG A 210 10.55 -1.34 27.32
C ARG A 210 9.26 -2.14 27.50
N ARG A 211 9.38 -3.46 27.70
CA ARG A 211 8.44 -4.17 28.56
C ARG A 211 8.80 -3.79 30.00
N PRO A 212 7.89 -3.22 30.81
CA PRO A 212 8.06 -3.26 32.26
C PRO A 212 8.15 -4.73 32.67
N ALA A 213 9.18 -5.07 33.43
CA ALA A 213 9.26 -6.35 34.10
C ALA A 213 7.94 -6.60 34.84
N ALA A 214 7.39 -7.80 34.68
CA ALA A 214 6.21 -8.23 35.40
C ALA A 214 6.39 -7.94 36.89
N VAL A 215 5.41 -7.26 37.47
CA VAL A 215 5.27 -7.09 38.92
C VAL A 215 5.27 -8.49 39.54
N ALA A 216 6.28 -8.76 40.36
CA ALA A 216 6.40 -9.98 41.14
C ALA A 216 5.15 -10.15 42.02
N LYS A 217 4.53 -11.33 41.94
CA LYS A 217 3.54 -11.77 42.93
C LYS A 217 4.25 -11.93 44.28
N PRO A 218 3.63 -11.59 45.42
CA PRO A 218 4.19 -11.90 46.72
C PRO A 218 4.21 -13.42 46.91
N GLU A 219 5.36 -13.93 47.39
CA GLU A 219 5.53 -15.25 47.97
C GLU A 219 4.54 -15.46 49.12
N LEU A 220 3.81 -16.56 49.07
CA LEU A 220 3.18 -17.15 50.26
C LEU A 220 4.20 -18.11 50.87
N GLU A 221 4.72 -17.74 52.03
CA GLU A 221 5.60 -18.57 52.84
C GLU A 221 4.89 -19.84 53.36
N PRO A 222 5.66 -20.91 53.64
CA PRO A 222 5.13 -22.19 54.08
C PRO A 222 4.89 -22.19 55.59
N SER A 223 3.72 -22.63 56.03
CA SER A 223 3.51 -23.07 57.42
C SER A 223 3.58 -24.59 57.48
N ASN A 224 4.62 -25.06 58.16
CA ASN A 224 4.83 -26.44 58.59
C ASN A 224 4.08 -26.70 59.90
N GLU A 225 3.90 -28.01 60.17
CA GLU A 225 3.58 -28.67 61.46
C GLU A 225 2.12 -28.76 61.91
N VAL A 226 1.62 -29.86 62.50
CA VAL A 226 1.95 -31.29 62.61
C VAL A 226 0.76 -31.93 63.37
N ALA A 227 0.54 -33.24 63.16
CA ALA A 227 -0.03 -34.24 64.09
C ALA A 227 -1.36 -34.89 63.68
N GLY A 228 -1.31 -36.22 63.50
CA GLY A 228 -2.46 -37.13 63.44
C GLY A 228 -3.12 -37.36 64.82
N PRO A 229 -3.90 -38.44 65.07
CA PRO A 229 -3.88 -39.73 64.36
C PRO A 229 -5.26 -40.38 64.05
N ARG A 230 -5.18 -41.43 63.20
CA ARG A 230 -5.91 -42.73 63.16
C ARG A 230 -7.34 -42.83 63.72
N THR A 231 -8.25 -43.40 62.92
CA THR A 231 -8.99 -44.67 63.12
C THR A 231 -9.93 -44.82 61.90
N GLY A 232 -9.92 -45.93 61.16
CA GLY A 232 -10.67 -47.16 61.42
C GLY A 232 -11.74 -47.31 60.31
N THR A 233 -11.57 -48.27 59.41
CA THR A 233 -12.42 -49.49 59.22
C THR A 233 -13.60 -49.31 58.26
N ASP A 234 -13.62 -50.18 57.24
CA ASP A 234 -14.75 -50.94 56.62
C ASP A 234 -16.03 -50.15 56.28
N ASP A 235 -16.62 -50.20 55.07
CA ASP A 235 -16.82 -51.25 54.05
C ASP A 235 -16.84 -50.66 52.62
#